data_AF-A0A6A4H0H9-F1
#
_entry.id   AF-A0A6A4H0H9-F1
#
_cell.length_a   1.000
_cell.length_b   1.000
_cell.length_c   1.000
_cell.angle_alpha   90.00
_cell.angle_beta   90.00
_cell.angle_gamma   90.00
#
_symmetry.space_group_name_H-M   'P 1'
#
loop_
_entity.id
_entity.type
_entity.pdbx_description
1 polymer ?
#
loop_
_entity_poly.entity_id
_entity_poly.type
_entity_poly.pdbx_seq_one_letter_code
_entity_poly.pdbx_strand_id
1 'polypeptide(L)'
;LHMLNLMTKTSSSEFYETLEQLTDNIGLGVPPNHLQEFMHATSQWQTVCLYKLHGRGQYPNGCDSVQMGDLAVICPACPYPNINLPLDYELAHPSKR
;
A
#
# COMPACT_ATOMS: atom_id res chain seq x y z
N LEU A 1 -10.95 -2.53 -1.56
CA LEU A 1 -10.99 -1.20 -0.89
C LEU A 1 -10.13 -0.14 -1.56
N HIS A 2 -8.81 -0.34 -1.71
CA HIS A 2 -7.90 0.74 -2.12
C HIS A 2 -8.33 1.53 -3.36
N MET A 3 -8.68 0.86 -4.47
CA MET A 3 -9.15 1.54 -5.67
C MET A 3 -10.49 2.27 -5.47
N LEU A 4 -11.44 1.66 -4.75
CA LEU A 4 -12.74 2.28 -4.51
C LEU A 4 -12.57 3.55 -3.69
N ASN A 5 -11.88 3.48 -2.54
CA ASN A 5 -11.61 4.63 -1.68
C ASN A 5 -10.92 5.78 -2.44
N LEU A 6 -9.99 5.47 -3.36
CA LEU A 6 -9.32 6.47 -4.18
C LEU A 6 -10.27 7.16 -5.17
N MET A 7 -11.15 6.37 -5.82
CA MET A 7 -12.08 6.87 -6.83
C MET A 7 -13.23 7.66 -6.22
N THR A 8 -13.75 7.22 -5.06
CA THR A 8 -14.96 7.80 -4.43
C THR A 8 -14.63 8.78 -3.31
N LYS A 9 -13.36 8.91 -2.92
CA LYS A 9 -12.90 9.70 -1.76
C LYS A 9 -13.56 9.27 -0.44
N THR A 10 -13.94 8.00 -0.33
CA THR A 10 -14.54 7.45 0.89
C THR A 10 -13.46 6.90 1.81
N SER A 11 -13.63 7.13 3.11
CA SER A 11 -12.85 6.49 4.15
C SER A 11 -13.20 5.00 4.29
N SER A 12 -12.32 4.23 4.91
CA SER A 12 -12.60 2.82 5.21
C SER A 12 -13.73 2.64 6.22
N SER A 13 -13.94 3.61 7.12
CA SER A 13 -15.04 3.60 8.08
C SER A 13 -16.39 3.85 7.41
N GLU A 14 -16.49 4.83 6.52
CA GLU A 14 -17.73 5.07 5.75
C GLU A 14 -18.09 3.88 4.86
N PHE A 15 -17.08 3.23 4.28
CA PHE A 15 -17.29 1.98 3.54
C PHE A 15 -17.85 0.88 4.44
N TYR A 16 -17.30 0.73 5.66
CA TYR A 16 -17.77 -0.26 6.61
C TYR A 16 -19.19 0.03 7.10
N GLU A 17 -19.52 1.28 7.42
CA GLU A 17 -20.89 1.71 7.77
C GLU A 17 -21.87 1.42 6.63
N THR A 18 -21.44 1.59 5.38
CA THR A 18 -22.26 1.22 4.21
C THR A 18 -22.55 -0.29 4.20
N LEU A 19 -21.58 -1.14 4.57
CA LEU A 19 -21.81 -2.58 4.70
C LEU A 19 -22.79 -2.91 5.83
N GLU A 20 -22.69 -2.22 6.96
CA GLU A 20 -23.64 -2.37 8.07
C GLU A 20 -25.05 -2.01 7.62
N GLN A 21 -25.23 -0.87 6.95
CA GLN A 21 -26.54 -0.43 6.44
C GLN A 21 -27.08 -1.34 5.33
N LEU A 22 -26.23 -1.92 4.48
CA LEU A 22 -26.65 -2.91 3.49
C LEU A 22 -27.11 -4.22 4.13
N THR A 23 -26.59 -4.54 5.32
CA THR A 23 -26.94 -5.74 6.08
C THR A 23 -28.21 -5.53 6.90
N ASP A 24 -28.30 -4.42 7.61
CA ASP A 24 -29.46 -4.00 8.40
C ASP A 24 -29.64 -2.48 8.31
N ASN A 25 -30.52 -2.05 7.41
CA ASN A 25 -30.81 -0.63 7.19
C ASN A 25 -31.79 -0.03 8.21
N ILE A 26 -32.44 -0.85 9.03
CA ILE A 26 -33.43 -0.41 10.03
C ILE A 26 -32.86 -0.38 11.45
N GLY A 27 -31.67 -0.95 11.65
CA GLY A 27 -30.95 -0.92 12.92
C GLY A 27 -31.59 -1.78 14.01
N LEU A 28 -32.41 -2.77 13.63
CA LEU A 28 -33.09 -3.67 14.59
C LEU A 28 -32.25 -4.88 14.99
N GLY A 29 -31.23 -5.21 14.19
CA GLY A 29 -30.32 -6.32 14.36
C GLY A 29 -28.88 -5.92 14.02
N VAL A 30 -28.47 -4.72 14.43
CA VAL A 30 -27.11 -4.21 14.17
C VAL A 30 -26.10 -5.22 14.71
N PRO A 31 -25.25 -5.81 13.84
CA PRO A 31 -24.21 -6.72 14.29
C PRO A 31 -23.21 -5.99 15.19
N PRO A 32 -22.41 -6.71 16.00
CA PRO A 32 -21.32 -6.09 16.74
C PRO A 32 -20.41 -5.32 15.79
N ASN A 33 -19.91 -4.17 16.25
CA ASN A 33 -18.99 -3.37 15.46
C ASN A 33 -17.67 -4.14 15.28
N HIS A 34 -17.37 -4.49 14.03
CA HIS A 34 -16.13 -5.17 13.62
C HIS A 34 -15.26 -4.28 12.74
N LEU A 35 -15.37 -2.96 12.88
CA LEU A 35 -14.57 -2.00 12.11
C LEU A 35 -13.07 -2.25 12.34
N GLN A 36 -12.66 -2.57 13.56
CA GLN A 36 -11.25 -2.82 13.86
C GLN A 36 -10.71 -4.05 13.11
N GLU A 37 -11.45 -5.14 13.13
CA GLU A 37 -11.13 -6.39 12.43
C GLU A 37 -11.14 -6.19 10.92
N PHE A 38 -12.10 -5.42 10.41
CA PHE A 38 -12.14 -5.01 9.01
C PHE A 38 -10.91 -4.20 8.60
N MET A 39 -10.47 -3.26 9.44
CA MET A 39 -9.26 -2.47 9.21
C MET A 39 -8.01 -3.35 9.24
N HIS A 40 -7.92 -4.30 10.18
CA HIS A 40 -6.82 -5.28 10.23
C HIS A 40 -6.77 -6.14 8.95
N ALA A 41 -7.90 -6.71 8.54
CA ALA A 41 -8.00 -7.51 7.32
C ALA A 41 -7.61 -6.69 6.07
N THR A 42 -8.03 -5.43 6.01
CA THR A 42 -7.66 -4.50 4.93
C THR A 42 -6.16 -4.23 4.91
N SER A 43 -5.53 -4.01 6.06
CA SER A 43 -4.09 -3.80 6.16
C SER A 43 -3.30 -5.05 5.75
N GLN A 44 -3.72 -6.24 6.19
CA GLN A 44 -3.11 -7.51 5.77
C GLN A 44 -3.21 -7.71 4.25
N TRP A 45 -4.37 -7.42 3.66
CA TRP A 45 -4.57 -7.48 2.21
C TRP A 45 -3.66 -6.51 1.44
N GLN A 46 -3.51 -5.27 1.91
CA GLN A 46 -2.60 -4.29 1.32
C GLN A 46 -1.15 -4.79 1.34
N THR A 47 -0.73 -5.35 2.48
CA THR A 47 0.58 -5.98 2.63
C THR A 47 0.79 -7.10 1.62
N VAL A 48 -0.16 -8.04 1.48
CA VAL A 48 -0.08 -9.12 0.48
C VAL A 48 0.04 -8.56 -0.95
N CYS A 49 -0.69 -7.48 -1.26
CA CYS A 49 -0.56 -6.80 -2.55
C CYS A 49 0.84 -6.23 -2.76
N LEU A 50 1.48 -5.65 -1.73
CA LEU A 50 2.86 -5.17 -1.81
C LEU A 50 3.85 -6.30 -2.07
N TYR A 51 3.71 -7.44 -1.38
CA TYR A 51 4.52 -8.64 -1.64
C TYR A 51 4.40 -9.11 -3.09
N LYS A 52 3.18 -9.15 -3.63
CA LYS A 52 2.92 -9.51 -5.02
C LYS A 52 3.57 -8.52 -6.00
N LEU A 53 3.43 -7.21 -5.74
CA LEU A 53 3.97 -6.16 -6.58
C LEU A 53 5.50 -6.23 -6.69
N HIS A 54 6.19 -6.54 -5.60
CA HIS A 54 7.66 -6.61 -5.54
C HIS A 54 8.22 -8.01 -5.83
N GLY A 55 7.38 -8.96 -6.27
CA GLY A 55 7.81 -10.33 -6.56
C GLY A 55 8.32 -11.10 -5.33
N ARG A 56 7.96 -10.69 -4.12
CA ARG A 56 8.44 -11.26 -2.85
C ARG A 56 7.57 -12.40 -2.31
N GLY A 57 6.53 -12.82 -3.05
CA GLY A 57 5.59 -13.86 -2.61
C GLY A 57 6.11 -15.31 -2.64
N GLN A 58 7.23 -15.58 -3.32
CA GLN A 58 7.76 -16.95 -3.51
C GLN A 58 9.17 -17.18 -2.92
N TYR A 59 9.63 -16.30 -2.02
CA TYR A 59 10.95 -16.47 -1.42
C TYR A 59 11.00 -17.76 -0.56
N PRO A 60 12.10 -18.54 -0.60
CA PRO A 60 12.22 -19.79 0.15
C PRO A 60 11.97 -19.65 1.66
N ASN A 61 12.29 -18.49 2.22
CA ASN A 61 12.11 -18.16 3.63
C ASN A 61 10.88 -17.27 3.88
N GLY A 62 10.01 -17.09 2.87
CA GLY A 62 8.78 -16.31 2.98
C GLY A 62 8.96 -14.86 3.44
N CYS A 63 8.00 -14.37 4.21
CA CYS A 63 7.98 -13.00 4.75
C CYS A 63 9.20 -12.68 5.63
N ASP A 64 9.80 -13.67 6.29
CA ASP A 64 10.94 -13.46 7.20
C ASP A 64 12.21 -13.00 6.46
N SER A 65 12.25 -13.18 5.13
CA SER A 65 13.35 -12.70 4.30
C SER A 65 13.26 -11.24 3.90
N VAL A 66 12.11 -10.58 4.09
CA VAL A 66 11.90 -9.20 3.64
C VAL A 66 12.53 -8.22 4.61
N GLN A 67 13.52 -7.48 4.10
CA GLN A 67 14.24 -6.45 4.85
C GLN A 67 13.56 -5.09 4.74
N MET A 68 13.95 -4.16 5.61
CA MET A 68 13.52 -2.77 5.51
C MET A 68 13.90 -2.21 4.12
N GLY A 69 12.91 -1.70 3.39
CA GLY A 69 13.10 -1.13 2.05
C GLY A 69 12.83 -2.11 0.89
N ASP A 70 12.69 -3.42 1.13
CA ASP A 70 12.46 -4.40 0.06
C ASP A 70 11.10 -4.24 -0.66
N LEU A 71 10.12 -3.64 0.01
CA LEU A 71 8.78 -3.32 -0.52
C LEU A 71 8.61 -1.83 -0.81
N ALA A 72 9.69 -1.04 -0.75
CA ALA A 72 9.65 0.38 -1.06
C ALA A 72 9.83 0.60 -2.57
N VAL A 73 9.06 1.55 -3.12
CA VAL A 73 9.27 1.99 -4.49
C VAL A 73 10.52 2.86 -4.55
N ILE A 74 11.39 2.59 -5.53
CA ILE A 74 12.57 3.41 -5.81
C ILE A 74 12.09 4.82 -6.17
N CYS A 75 12.56 5.83 -5.44
CA CYS A 75 12.16 7.21 -5.68
C CYS A 75 12.77 7.72 -6.99
N PRO A 76 12.00 7.99 -8.06
CA PRO A 76 12.58 8.34 -9.36
C PRO A 76 13.38 9.65 -9.37
N ALA A 77 13.15 10.52 -8.37
CA ALA A 77 13.88 11.78 -8.21
C ALA A 77 15.22 11.63 -7.46
N CYS A 78 15.46 10.52 -6.76
CA CYS A 78 16.73 10.28 -6.11
C CYS A 78 17.84 10.05 -7.14
N PRO A 79 19.08 10.50 -6.90
CA PRO A 79 20.18 10.31 -7.82
C PRO A 79 20.63 8.85 -7.83
N TYR A 80 20.53 8.20 -8.99
CA TYR A 80 21.01 6.84 -9.21
C TYR A 80 22.03 6.84 -10.37
N PRO A 81 23.33 6.80 -10.07
CA PRO A 81 24.35 6.77 -11.11
C PRO A 81 24.14 5.58 -12.04
N ASN A 82 24.26 5.83 -13.34
CA ASN A 82 24.04 4.89 -14.43
C ASN A 82 22.61 4.33 -14.57
N ILE A 83 21.63 4.90 -13.85
CA ILE A 83 20.20 4.59 -14.01
C ILE A 83 19.46 5.82 -14.54
N ASN A 84 19.46 6.91 -13.78
CA ASN A 84 18.82 8.17 -14.16
C ASN A 84 19.81 9.34 -14.26
N LEU A 85 21.09 9.11 -13.93
CA LEU A 85 22.18 10.08 -14.03
C LEU A 85 23.42 9.46 -14.69
N PRO A 86 24.26 10.26 -15.36
CA PRO A 86 25.59 9.81 -15.80
C PRO A 86 26.45 9.35 -14.60
N LEU A 87 27.39 8.42 -14.84
CA LEU A 87 28.26 7.88 -13.78
C LEU A 87 29.09 8.97 -13.08
N ASP A 88 29.47 10.00 -13.83
CA ASP A 88 30.28 11.15 -13.41
C ASP A 88 29.44 12.39 -13.05
N TYR A 89 28.15 12.24 -12.73
CA TYR A 89 27.27 13.36 -12.36
C TYR A 89 27.80 14.20 -11.18
N GLU A 90 28.58 13.60 -10.28
CA GLU A 90 29.22 14.31 -9.18
C GLU A 90 30.35 15.24 -9.65
N LEU A 91 30.93 14.99 -10.82
CA LEU A 91 31.95 15.84 -11.43
C LEU A 91 31.33 16.90 -12.37
N ALA A 92 30.03 16.79 -12.66
CA ALA A 92 29.33 17.75 -13.50
C ALA A 92 29.25 19.14 -12.84
N HIS A 93 29.51 20.18 -13.64
CA HIS A 93 29.38 21.58 -13.22
C HIS A 93 27.96 21.86 -12.69
N PRO A 94 27.76 22.68 -11.64
CA PRO A 94 26.46 22.88 -10.97
C PRO A 94 25.29 23.28 -11.88
N SER A 95 25.56 23.83 -13.06
CA SER A 95 24.55 24.21 -14.05
C SER A 95 24.01 23.05 -14.89
N LYS A 96 24.60 21.86 -14.78
CA LYS A 96 24.21 20.62 -15.49
C LYS A 96 23.86 19.46 -14.53
N ARG A 97 23.90 19.70 -13.21
CA ARG A 97 23.30 18.84 -12.19
C ARG A 97 21.82 19.18 -12.05
#